data_AF-A0A820L3G2-F1
#
_entry.id   AF-A0A820L3G2-F1
#
_cell.length_a   1.000
_cell.length_b   1.000
_cell.length_c   1.000
_cell.angle_alpha   90.00
_cell.angle_beta   90.00
_cell.angle_gamma   90.00
#
_symmetry.space_group_name_H-M   'P 1'
#
loop_
_entity.id
_entity.type
_entity.pdbx_description
1 polymer ?
#
loop_
_entity_poly.entity_id
_entity_poly.type
_entity_poly.pdbx_seq_one_letter_code
_entity_poly.pdbx_strand_id
1 'polypeptide(L)'
;MSNEIIRGKLIQSAGTWFDNNEPNFKKWSDFETAFRNRYFSTTSTHKKFDTLKQRKQLPDEPITSFFDDIINLCREIDSNMSEKT
;
A
#
# COMPACT_ATOMS: atom_id res chain seq x y z
N MET A 1 10.90 -21.13 8.54
CA MET A 1 10.60 -20.75 7.14
C MET A 1 11.72 -21.30 6.29
N SER A 2 11.44 -21.99 5.19
CA SER A 2 12.51 -22.38 4.26
C SER A 2 12.63 -21.32 3.18
N ASN A 3 13.62 -20.44 3.32
CA ASN A 3 13.86 -19.36 2.36
C ASN A 3 14.20 -19.92 0.97
N GLU A 4 14.83 -21.10 0.91
CA GLU A 4 15.12 -21.82 -0.33
C GLU A 4 13.85 -22.16 -1.12
N ILE A 5 12.79 -22.59 -0.43
CA ILE A 5 11.49 -22.88 -1.06
C ILE A 5 10.89 -21.60 -1.64
N ILE A 6 10.95 -20.47 -0.92
CA ILE A 6 10.40 -19.19 -1.39
C ILE A 6 11.19 -18.70 -2.59
N ARG A 7 12.53 -18.69 -2.48
CA ARG A 7 13.41 -18.22 -3.53
C ARG A 7 13.26 -19.00 -4.82
N GLY A 8 13.04 -20.32 -4.74
CA GLY A 8 12.77 -21.20 -5.88
C GLY A 8 11.45 -20.93 -6.60
N LYS A 9 10.52 -20.17 -5.99
CA LYS A 9 9.25 -19.76 -6.62
C LYS A 9 9.30 -18.36 -7.24
N LEU A 10 10.33 -17.57 -6.94
CA LEU A 10 10.47 -16.19 -7.41
C LEU A 10 11.35 -16.14 -8.66
N ILE A 11 10.85 -15.47 -9.69
CA ILE A 11 11.55 -15.32 -10.98
C ILE A 11 11.95 -13.85 -11.21
N GLN A 12 13.01 -13.66 -11.98
CA GLN A 12 13.45 -12.35 -12.48
C GLN A 12 13.56 -11.30 -11.36
N SER A 13 12.95 -10.12 -11.55
CA SER A 13 12.98 -8.99 -10.63
C SER A 13 12.44 -9.32 -9.23
N ALA A 14 11.52 -10.28 -9.10
CA ALA A 14 11.02 -10.73 -7.82
C ALA A 14 12.05 -11.55 -7.04
N GLY A 15 12.87 -12.34 -7.75
CA GLY A 15 14.00 -13.07 -7.16
C GLY A 15 15.08 -12.11 -6.65
N THR A 16 15.52 -11.17 -7.50
CA THR A 16 16.52 -10.15 -7.11
C THR A 16 16.04 -9.30 -5.93
N TRP A 17 14.76 -8.92 -5.93
CA TRP A 17 14.18 -8.18 -4.81
C TRP A 17 14.21 -9.01 -3.51
N PHE A 18 13.89 -10.31 -3.58
CA PHE A 18 13.96 -11.18 -2.40
C PHE A 18 15.39 -11.31 -1.89
N ASP A 19 16.37 -11.57 -2.76
CA ASP A 19 17.78 -11.71 -2.37
C ASP A 19 18.29 -10.47 -1.62
N ASN A 20 17.89 -9.27 -2.07
CA ASN A 20 18.27 -8.01 -1.43
C ASN A 20 17.57 -7.76 -0.08
N ASN A 21 16.44 -8.43 0.19
CA ASN A 21 15.62 -8.19 1.39
C ASN A 21 15.54 -9.40 2.34
N GLU A 22 16.07 -10.56 1.94
CA GLU A 22 16.07 -11.81 2.71
C GLU A 22 16.58 -11.62 4.14
N PRO A 23 17.67 -10.85 4.40
CA PRO A 23 18.15 -10.64 5.77
C PRO A 23 17.12 -9.99 6.70
N ASN A 24 16.12 -9.30 6.14
CA ASN A 24 15.07 -8.60 6.89
C ASN A 24 13.87 -9.50 7.25
N PHE A 25 13.76 -10.69 6.68
CA PHE A 25 12.60 -11.58 6.87
C PHE A 25 12.87 -12.60 7.97
N LYS A 26 12.58 -12.25 9.24
CA LYS A 26 12.84 -13.13 10.39
C LYS A 26 11.76 -14.19 10.60
N LYS A 27 10.53 -13.90 10.16
CA LYS A 27 9.36 -14.81 10.18
C LYS A 27 8.54 -14.65 8.91
N TRP A 28 7.68 -15.63 8.61
CA TRP A 28 6.93 -15.69 7.34
C TRP A 28 6.10 -14.42 7.12
N SER A 29 5.52 -13.88 8.19
CA SER A 29 4.72 -12.64 8.13
C SER A 29 5.51 -11.43 7.64
N ASP A 30 6.83 -11.37 7.89
CA ASP A 30 7.66 -10.24 7.46
C ASP A 30 7.81 -10.27 5.93
N PHE A 31 8.12 -11.44 5.37
CA PHE A 31 8.15 -11.66 3.93
C PHE A 31 6.77 -11.44 3.30
N GLU A 32 5.72 -12.07 3.84
CA GLU A 32 4.37 -11.96 3.28
C GLU A 32 3.90 -10.50 3.23
N THR A 33 4.13 -9.74 4.31
CA THR A 33 3.78 -8.31 4.36
C THR A 33 4.56 -7.51 3.33
N ALA A 34 5.87 -7.71 3.24
CA ALA A 34 6.72 -7.01 2.28
C ALA A 34 6.35 -7.36 0.82
N PHE A 35 6.09 -8.64 0.54
CA PHE A 35 5.71 -9.14 -0.77
C PHE A 35 4.33 -8.60 -1.20
N ARG A 36 3.35 -8.62 -0.30
CA ARG A 36 2.02 -8.03 -0.54
C ARG A 36 2.11 -6.53 -0.82
N ASN A 37 2.83 -5.79 0.02
CA ASN A 37 3.08 -4.36 -0.19
C ASN A 37 3.73 -4.03 -1.54
N ARG A 38 4.65 -4.89 -2.00
CA ARG A 38 5.44 -4.69 -3.21
C ARG A 38 4.66 -5.03 -4.49
N TYR A 39 3.87 -6.10 -4.47
CA TYR A 39 3.30 -6.71 -5.68
C TYR A 39 1.76 -6.72 -5.74
N PHE A 40 1.06 -6.49 -4.63
CA PHE A 40 -0.40 -6.49 -4.61
C PHE A 40 -0.93 -5.06 -4.52
N SER A 41 -1.68 -4.66 -5.55
CA SER A 41 -2.36 -3.35 -5.61
C SER A 41 -3.35 -3.17 -4.47
N THR A 42 -3.98 -4.24 -3.99
CA THR A 42 -4.94 -4.19 -2.87
C THR A 42 -4.31 -3.72 -1.55
N THR A 43 -3.02 -3.97 -1.32
CA THR A 43 -2.33 -3.42 -0.14
C THR A 43 -2.08 -1.91 -0.28
N SER A 44 -1.89 -1.43 -1.51
CA SER A 44 -1.89 0.01 -1.79
C SER A 44 -3.28 0.62 -1.53
N THR A 45 -4.36 -0.04 -1.96
CA THR A 45 -5.73 0.39 -1.68
C THR A 45 -6.02 0.46 -0.18
N HIS A 46 -5.63 -0.55 0.60
CA HIS A 46 -5.79 -0.51 2.07
C HIS A 46 -5.04 0.64 2.71
N LYS A 47 -3.78 0.88 2.32
CA LYS A 47 -3.00 2.02 2.83
C LYS A 47 -3.63 3.36 2.49
N LYS A 48 -4.11 3.53 1.25
CA LYS A 48 -4.83 4.74 0.81
C LYS A 48 -6.10 4.95 1.62
N PHE A 49 -6.84 3.87 1.88
CA PHE A 49 -8.05 3.91 2.71
C PHE A 49 -7.74 4.28 4.17
N ASP A 50 -6.62 3.80 4.73
CA ASP A 50 -6.16 4.20 6.06
C ASP A 50 -5.74 5.67 6.10
N THR A 51 -5.05 6.17 5.07
CA THR A 51 -4.73 7.60 4.92
C THR A 51 -6.00 8.45 4.89
N LEU A 52 -7.00 8.07 4.09
CA LEU A 52 -8.30 8.73 4.03
C LEU A 52 -8.98 8.78 5.41
N LYS A 53 -9.01 7.66 6.14
CA LYS A 53 -9.62 7.58 7.48
C LYS A 53 -8.94 8.47 8.52
N GLN A 54 -7.63 8.61 8.43
CA GLN A 54 -6.84 9.37 9.41
C GLN A 54 -6.81 10.87 9.10
N ARG A 55 -7.21 11.26 7.89
CA ARG A 55 -7.19 12.65 7.45
C ARG A 55 -8.21 13.48 8.24
N LYS A 56 -7.70 14.52 8.91
CA LYS A 56 -8.48 15.53 9.63
C LYS A 56 -8.10 16.91 9.10
N GLN A 57 -9.04 17.84 9.04
CA GLN A 57 -8.76 19.23 8.70
C GLN A 57 -7.77 19.80 9.72
N LEU A 58 -6.72 20.46 9.25
CA LEU A 58 -5.77 21.15 10.14
C LEU A 58 -6.38 22.47 10.65
N PRO A 59 -5.96 22.99 11.82
CA PRO A 59 -6.54 24.21 12.39
C PRO A 59 -6.50 25.43 11.45
N ASP A 60 -5.44 25.54 10.64
CA ASP A 60 -5.21 26.66 9.72
C ASP A 60 -5.49 26.30 8.25
N GLU A 61 -6.07 25.14 7.99
CA GLU A 61 -6.35 24.68 6.64
C GLU A 61 -7.71 25.20 6.13
N PRO A 62 -7.76 25.85 4.95
CA PRO A 62 -9.02 26.22 4.31
C PRO A 62 -9.89 24.98 4.07
N ILE A 63 -11.18 25.11 4.38
CA ILE A 63 -12.13 24.00 4.25
C ILE A 63 -12.21 23.46 2.81
N THR A 64 -12.10 24.33 1.81
CA THR A 64 -12.09 23.94 0.39
C THR A 64 -10.88 23.05 0.06
N SER A 65 -9.69 23.44 0.54
CA SER A 65 -8.46 22.64 0.35
C SER A 65 -8.57 21.27 1.02
N PHE A 66 -9.13 21.21 2.23
CA PHE A 66 -9.40 19.94 2.91
C PHE A 66 -10.36 19.05 2.10
N PHE A 67 -11.46 19.61 1.60
CA PHE A 67 -12.44 18.84 0.80
C PHE A 67 -11.84 18.33 -0.51
N ASP A 68 -11.09 19.17 -1.22
CA ASP A 68 -10.43 18.78 -2.47
C ASP A 68 -9.46 17.61 -2.24
N ASP A 69 -8.70 17.65 -1.14
CA ASP A 69 -7.81 16.56 -0.72
C ASP A 69 -8.58 15.26 -0.43
N ILE A 70 -9.69 15.34 0.31
CA ILE A 70 -10.53 14.17 0.61
C ILE A 70 -11.10 13.56 -0.67
N ILE A 71 -11.56 14.37 -1.62
CA ILE A 71 -12.07 13.91 -2.92
C ILE A 71 -10.96 13.21 -3.71
N ASN A 72 -9.77 13.79 -3.76
CA ASN A 72 -8.62 13.19 -4.44
C ASN A 72 -8.24 11.84 -3.83
N LEU A 73 -8.19 11.74 -2.49
CA LEU A 73 -7.95 10.48 -1.79
C LEU A 73 -9.02 9.43 -2.09
N CYS A 74 -10.30 9.83 -2.22
CA CYS A 74 -11.37 8.91 -2.61
C CYS A 74 -11.20 8.41 -4.04
N ARG A 75 -10.88 9.29 -5.00
CA ARG A 75 -10.65 8.93 -6.41
C ARG A 75 -9.41 8.03 -6.60
N GLU A 76 -8.41 8.18 -5.74
CA GLU A 76 -7.24 7.29 -5.73
C GLU A 76 -7.55 5.85 -5.29
N ILE A 77 -8.65 5.65 -4.56
CA ILE A 77 -9.13 4.35 -4.05
C ILE A 77 -10.13 3.76 -5.03
N ASP A 78 -11.07 4.57 -5.51
CA ASP A 78 -12.06 4.23 -6.53
C ASP A 78 -12.10 5.33 -7.59
N SER A 79 -11.47 5.07 -8.74
CA SER A 79 -11.43 6.02 -9.86
C SER A 79 -12.80 6.29 -10.47
N ASN A 80 -13.79 5.44 -10.21
CA ASN A 80 -15.16 5.58 -10.71
C ASN A 80 -16.10 6.18 -9.65
N MET A 81 -15.57 6.71 -8.55
CA MET A 81 -16.38 7.36 -7.52
C MET A 81 -17.20 8.49 -8.14
N SER A 82 -18.51 8.30 -8.19
CA SER A 82 -19.46 9.37 -8.57
C SER A 82 -19.61 10.31 -7.39
N GLU A 83 -19.35 11.60 -7.61
CA GLU A 83 -19.88 12.63 -6.73
C GLU A 83 -21.40 12.57 -6.80
N LYS A 84 -22.05 12.34 -5.66
CA LYS A 84 -23.50 12.51 -5.56
C LYS A 84 -23.75 13.98 -5.26
N THR A 85 -24.05 14.74 -6.31
CA THR A 85 -24.67 16.07 -6.24
C THR A 85 -26.08 16.00 -5.70
#